data_AF-A0A1W2TCN8-F1
#
_entry.id   AF-A0A1W2TCN8-F1
#
_cell.length_a   1.000
_cell.length_b   1.000
_cell.length_c   1.000
_cell.angle_alpha   90.00
_cell.angle_beta   90.00
_cell.angle_gamma   90.00
#
_symmetry.space_group_name_H-M   'P 1'
#
loop_
_entity.id
_entity.type
_entity.pdbx_description
1 polymer ?
#
loop_
_entity_poly.entity_id
_entity_poly.type
_entity_poly.pdbx_seq_one_letter_code
_entity_poly.pdbx_strand_id
1 'polypeptide(L)'
;MSGTPGLGKTTTANLLASRIDAVAIPHDNIRSLLLNSGVSFAEAGMMAYDLNWVFAENAIRQGLSVIVDAPCLYPQILDYGHALAWAHGYKYYYVELHADPGNLAMLDNRLHARVGPLRAQRTAADDVPRDASPLLTSLFLMHQRLRRMY
;
A
#
# COMPACT_ATOMS: atom_id res chain seq x y z
N MET A 1 1.43 5.82 4.20
CA MET A 1 0.24 6.22 3.42
C MET A 1 -0.67 5.01 3.30
N SER A 2 -1.98 5.15 3.45
CA SER A 2 -2.99 4.09 3.32
C SER A 2 -4.27 4.57 2.63
N GLY A 3 -5.21 3.66 2.37
CA GLY A 3 -6.48 3.94 1.69
C GLY A 3 -6.78 2.95 0.55
N THR A 4 -8.00 3.00 0.00
CA THR A 4 -8.44 2.08 -1.06
C THR A 4 -7.67 2.26 -2.38
N PRO A 5 -7.59 1.22 -3.24
CA PRO A 5 -7.04 1.35 -4.59
C PRO A 5 -7.75 2.44 -5.40
N GLY A 6 -6.99 3.21 -6.20
CA GLY A 6 -7.56 4.27 -7.06
C GLY A 6 -7.67 5.66 -6.41
N LEU A 7 -7.46 5.79 -5.10
CA LEU A 7 -7.47 7.07 -4.38
C LEU A 7 -6.29 8.01 -4.69
N GLY A 8 -5.26 7.52 -5.38
CA GLY A 8 -4.07 8.32 -5.70
C GLY A 8 -3.01 8.34 -4.60
N LYS A 9 -3.00 7.34 -3.70
CA LYS A 9 -1.97 7.21 -2.63
C LYS A 9 -0.55 7.35 -3.16
N THR A 10 -0.20 6.60 -4.22
CA THR A 10 1.12 6.65 -4.85
C THR A 10 1.44 8.02 -5.43
N THR A 11 0.45 8.67 -6.08
CA THR A 11 0.60 10.04 -6.58
C THR A 11 0.89 11.02 -5.44
N THR A 12 0.11 10.96 -4.36
CA THR A 12 0.30 11.82 -3.18
C THR A 12 1.62 11.53 -2.49
N ALA A 13 2.01 10.26 -2.33
CA ALA A 13 3.27 9.84 -1.74
C ALA A 13 4.46 10.41 -2.51
N ASN A 14 4.46 10.30 -3.84
CA ASN A 14 5.53 10.82 -4.69
C ASN A 14 5.60 12.35 -4.66
N LEU A 15 4.45 13.03 -4.74
CA LEU A 15 4.40 14.49 -4.66
C LEU A 15 4.85 15.00 -3.29
N LEU A 16 4.47 14.32 -2.21
CA LEU A 16 4.92 14.67 -0.88
C LEU A 16 6.42 14.42 -0.73
N ALA A 17 6.90 13.25 -1.15
CA ALA A 17 8.31 12.88 -1.14
C ALA A 17 9.20 13.95 -1.80
N SER A 18 8.81 14.41 -2.98
CA SER A 18 9.55 15.49 -3.68
C SER A 18 9.56 16.83 -2.94
N ARG A 19 8.55 17.11 -2.10
CA ARG A 19 8.42 18.38 -1.38
C ARG A 19 9.17 18.40 -0.05
N ILE A 20 9.31 17.25 0.59
CA ILE A 20 9.95 17.12 1.91
C ILE A 20 11.30 16.40 1.84
N ASP A 21 11.85 16.24 0.64
CA ASP A 21 13.10 15.50 0.38
C ASP A 21 13.10 14.12 1.05
N ALA A 22 12.04 13.35 0.78
CA ALA A 22 11.85 12.00 1.31
C ALA A 22 11.95 10.95 0.21
N VAL A 23 12.19 9.70 0.62
CA VAL A 23 12.10 8.52 -0.25
C VAL A 23 10.73 7.88 -0.12
N ALA A 24 10.02 7.71 -1.23
CA ALA A 24 8.79 6.93 -1.29
C ALA A 24 9.11 5.46 -1.60
N ILE A 25 8.73 4.55 -0.71
CA ILE A 25 8.91 3.10 -0.86
C ILE A 25 7.61 2.50 -1.42
N PRO A 26 7.61 1.98 -2.67
CA PRO A 26 6.39 1.55 -3.36
C PRO A 26 6.08 0.07 -3.09
N HIS A 27 5.16 -0.20 -2.15
CA HIS A 27 4.80 -1.57 -1.77
C HIS A 27 4.31 -2.43 -2.95
N ASP A 28 3.45 -1.87 -3.81
CA ASP A 28 2.87 -2.62 -4.94
C ASP A 28 3.93 -3.02 -5.98
N ASN A 29 5.00 -2.23 -6.16
CA ASN A 29 6.10 -2.56 -7.06
C ASN A 29 6.92 -3.73 -6.52
N ILE A 30 7.29 -3.67 -5.24
CA ILE A 30 8.01 -4.75 -4.57
C ILE A 30 7.19 -6.03 -4.59
N ARG A 31 5.90 -5.94 -4.23
CA ARG A 31 4.99 -7.07 -4.25
C ARG A 31 4.82 -7.66 -5.66
N SER A 32 4.72 -6.81 -6.67
CA SER A 32 4.61 -7.27 -8.07
C SER A 32 5.88 -7.94 -8.56
N LEU A 33 7.05 -7.44 -8.18
CA LEU A 33 8.33 -8.10 -8.46
C LEU A 33 8.35 -9.51 -7.85
N LEU A 34 7.98 -9.66 -6.58
CA LEU A 34 7.92 -10.96 -5.91
C LEU A 34 6.95 -11.93 -6.60
N LEU A 35 5.74 -11.46 -6.96
CA LEU A 35 4.77 -12.25 -7.72
C LEU A 35 5.33 -12.70 -9.08
N ASN A 36 6.01 -11.79 -9.80
CA ASN A 36 6.64 -12.09 -11.08
C ASN A 36 7.78 -13.11 -10.95
N SER A 37 8.44 -13.16 -9.79
CA SER A 37 9.45 -14.15 -9.44
C SER A 37 8.87 -15.49 -8.95
N GLY A 38 7.55 -15.66 -8.95
CA GLY A 38 6.89 -16.92 -8.60
C GLY A 38 6.56 -17.09 -7.11
N VAL A 39 6.75 -16.05 -6.29
CA VAL A 39 6.32 -16.07 -4.88
C VAL A 39 4.79 -16.09 -4.80
N SER A 40 4.22 -16.86 -3.88
CA SER A 40 2.77 -16.94 -3.72
C SER A 40 2.15 -15.60 -3.29
N PHE A 41 0.87 -15.38 -3.57
CA PHE A 41 0.22 -14.10 -3.29
C PHE A 41 0.23 -13.68 -1.81
N ALA A 42 0.08 -14.65 -0.90
CA ALA A 42 0.12 -14.42 0.53
C ALA A 42 1.55 -14.09 0.99
N GLU A 43 2.52 -14.91 0.61
CA GLU A 43 3.94 -14.71 0.96
C GLU A 43 4.47 -13.40 0.37
N ALA A 44 4.13 -13.08 -0.88
CA ALA A 44 4.55 -11.85 -1.54
C ALA A 44 4.03 -10.60 -0.81
N GLY A 45 2.85 -10.66 -0.19
CA GLY A 45 2.32 -9.58 0.63
C GLY A 45 3.15 -9.36 1.90
N MET A 46 3.46 -10.44 2.62
CA MET A 46 4.27 -10.39 3.85
C MET A 46 5.70 -9.94 3.56
N MET A 47 6.37 -10.59 2.60
CA MET A 47 7.73 -10.26 2.18
C MET A 47 7.85 -8.82 1.69
N ALA A 48 6.82 -8.28 1.02
CA ALA A 48 6.84 -6.88 0.60
C ALA A 48 6.81 -5.92 1.79
N TYR A 49 6.12 -6.24 2.89
CA TYR A 49 6.21 -5.44 4.12
C TYR A 49 7.58 -5.56 4.78
N ASP A 50 8.16 -6.76 4.86
CA ASP A 50 9.50 -6.95 5.42
C ASP A 50 10.54 -6.13 4.65
N LEU A 51 10.52 -6.21 3.31
CA LEU A 51 11.38 -5.42 2.45
C LEU A 51 11.15 -3.92 2.59
N ASN A 52 9.89 -3.47 2.73
CA ASN A 52 9.60 -2.07 2.97
C ASN A 52 10.31 -1.55 4.23
N TRP A 53 10.33 -2.33 5.31
CA TRP A 53 10.97 -1.94 6.56
C TRP A 53 12.50 -1.97 6.47
N VAL A 54 13.07 -2.96 5.79
CA VAL A 54 14.51 -2.99 5.51
C VAL A 54 14.94 -1.74 4.74
N PHE A 55 14.20 -1.36 3.70
CA PHE A 55 14.52 -0.15 2.94
C PHE A 55 14.26 1.14 3.74
N ALA A 56 13.20 1.17 4.56
CA ALA A 56 12.89 2.32 5.40
C ALA A 56 13.99 2.55 6.44
N GLU A 57 14.42 1.51 7.16
CA GLU A 57 15.49 1.62 8.15
C GLU A 57 16.81 2.06 7.48
N ASN A 58 17.12 1.50 6.32
CA ASN A 58 18.32 1.89 5.58
C ASN A 58 18.32 3.39 5.22
N ALA A 59 17.20 3.92 4.71
CA ALA A 59 17.06 5.33 4.40
C ALA A 59 17.10 6.23 5.66
N ILE A 60 16.44 5.81 6.74
CA ILE A 60 16.45 6.50 8.04
C ILE A 60 17.87 6.61 8.60
N ARG A 61 18.67 5.54 8.52
CA ARG A 61 20.08 5.54 8.94
C ARG A 61 20.96 6.49 8.14
N GLN A 62 20.55 6.84 6.91
CA GLN A 62 21.21 7.84 6.08
C GLN A 62 20.69 9.28 6.34
N GLY A 63 19.75 9.47 7.26
CA GLY A 63 19.20 10.79 7.58
C GLY A 63 18.00 11.21 6.71
N LEU A 64 17.45 10.30 5.89
CA LEU A 64 16.38 10.61 4.95
C LEU A 64 14.99 10.44 5.59
N SER A 65 14.07 11.34 5.22
CA SER A 65 12.65 11.13 5.49
C SER A 65 12.12 9.98 4.61
N VAL A 66 11.16 9.21 5.12
CA VAL A 66 10.63 8.02 4.43
C VAL A 66 9.11 8.05 4.38
N ILE A 67 8.56 7.69 3.22
CA ILE A 67 7.13 7.45 3.01
C ILE A 67 6.95 6.02 2.55
N VAL A 68 6.30 5.19 3.38
CA VAL A 68 5.86 3.85 2.94
C VAL A 68 4.48 4.00 2.28
N ASP A 69 4.41 3.77 0.96
CA ASP A 69 3.16 3.75 0.19
C ASP A 69 2.63 2.31 0.11
N ALA A 70 1.68 1.99 0.99
CA ALA A 70 1.14 0.64 1.15
C ALA A 70 -0.37 0.68 1.39
N PRO A 71 -1.09 -0.43 1.17
CA PRO A 71 -2.50 -0.50 1.54
C PRO A 71 -2.74 -0.56 3.07
N CYS A 72 -1.70 -0.78 3.89
CA CYS A 72 -1.76 -0.85 5.36
C CYS A 72 -2.90 -1.75 5.88
N LEU A 73 -2.88 -3.02 5.44
CA LEU A 73 -3.96 -3.96 5.69
C LEU A 73 -3.96 -4.55 7.11
N TYR A 74 -2.84 -4.49 7.82
CA TYR A 74 -2.67 -5.11 9.13
C TYR A 74 -2.27 -4.07 10.18
N PRO A 75 -2.92 -4.03 11.36
CA PRO A 75 -2.56 -3.12 12.44
C PRO A 75 -1.07 -3.19 12.82
N GLN A 76 -0.50 -4.40 12.77
CA GLN A 76 0.91 -4.66 13.08
C GLN A 76 1.87 -3.82 12.21
N ILE A 77 1.49 -3.47 10.99
CA ILE A 77 2.30 -2.60 10.11
C ILE A 77 2.46 -1.20 10.72
N LEU A 78 1.46 -0.70 11.45
CA LEU A 78 1.56 0.57 12.15
C LEU A 78 2.49 0.47 13.36
N ASP A 79 2.43 -0.65 14.10
CA ASP A 79 3.30 -0.91 15.24
C ASP A 79 4.77 -0.97 14.81
N TYR A 80 5.08 -1.68 13.73
CA TYR A 80 6.44 -1.72 13.16
C TYR A 80 6.93 -0.34 12.74
N GLY A 81 6.10 0.42 12.00
CA GLY A 81 6.47 1.77 11.56
C GLY A 81 6.72 2.72 12.73
N HIS A 82 5.88 2.67 13.76
CA HIS A 82 6.04 3.46 14.97
C HIS A 82 7.30 3.07 15.75
N ALA A 83 7.53 1.76 15.96
CA ALA A 83 8.71 1.26 16.65
C ALA A 83 10.02 1.63 15.93
N LEU A 84 10.04 1.52 14.60
CA LEU A 84 11.20 1.91 13.79
C LEU A 84 11.49 3.41 13.90
N ALA A 85 10.46 4.26 13.76
CA ALA A 85 10.62 5.70 13.88
C ALA A 85 11.13 6.08 15.28
N TRP A 86 10.53 5.51 16.33
CA TRP A 86 10.95 5.72 17.72
C TRP A 86 12.41 5.34 17.96
N ALA A 87 12.84 4.16 17.49
CA ALA A 87 14.19 3.66 17.68
C ALA A 87 15.28 4.57 17.07
N HIS A 88 14.93 5.35 16.05
CA HIS A 88 15.85 6.27 15.36
C HIS A 88 15.58 7.75 15.65
N GLY A 89 14.63 8.09 16.54
CA GLY A 89 14.32 9.48 16.88
C GLY A 89 13.53 10.25 15.82
N TYR A 90 12.82 9.56 14.93
CA TYR A 90 11.97 10.15 13.91
C TYR A 90 10.53 10.31 14.40
N LYS A 91 9.82 11.30 13.85
CA LYS A 91 8.37 11.42 14.04
C LYS A 91 7.64 10.47 13.10
N TYR A 92 6.66 9.74 13.64
CA TYR A 92 5.81 8.85 12.87
C TYR A 92 4.47 9.50 12.54
N TYR A 93 4.03 9.38 11.28
CA TYR A 93 2.74 9.87 10.81
C TYR A 93 2.01 8.77 10.04
N TYR A 94 0.78 8.48 10.45
CA TYR A 94 -0.15 7.69 9.67
C TYR A 94 -1.06 8.63 8.86
N VAL A 95 -1.08 8.43 7.55
CA VAL A 95 -1.88 9.24 6.61
C VAL A 95 -2.75 8.29 5.80
N GLU A 96 -4.06 8.40 5.99
CA GLU A 96 -5.07 7.63 5.26
C GLU A 96 -5.82 8.54 4.29
N LEU A 97 -5.88 8.12 3.03
CA LEU A 97 -6.71 8.77 2.02
C LEU A 97 -8.10 8.15 2.07
N HIS A 98 -9.10 9.01 1.99
CA HIS A 98 -10.52 8.65 1.92
C HIS A 98 -11.12 9.24 0.65
N ALA A 99 -12.11 8.54 0.08
CA ALA A 99 -12.99 9.13 -0.92
C ALA A 99 -14.34 9.40 -0.28
N ASP A 100 -14.99 10.46 -0.76
CA ASP A 100 -16.42 10.64 -0.56
C ASP A 100 -17.17 9.40 -1.11
N PRO A 101 -18.10 8.81 -0.33
CA PRO A 101 -18.94 7.72 -0.79
C PRO A 101 -19.64 7.97 -2.14
N GLY A 102 -19.99 9.22 -2.45
CA GLY A 102 -20.57 9.60 -3.74
C GLY A 102 -19.63 9.44 -4.94
N ASN A 103 -18.33 9.27 -4.70
CA ASN A 103 -17.29 9.20 -5.73
C ASN A 103 -16.71 7.79 -5.93
N LEU A 104 -17.32 6.75 -5.38
CA LEU A 104 -16.84 5.37 -5.55
C LEU A 104 -16.78 4.93 -7.03
N ALA A 105 -17.77 5.34 -7.83
CA ALA A 105 -17.79 5.06 -9.27
C ALA A 105 -16.61 5.71 -10.02
N MET A 106 -16.20 6.91 -9.60
CA MET A 106 -15.00 7.56 -10.15
C MET A 106 -13.74 6.75 -9.84
N LEU A 107 -13.61 6.17 -8.64
CA LEU A 107 -12.47 5.34 -8.29
C LEU A 107 -12.40 4.08 -9.16
N ASP A 108 -13.55 3.44 -9.40
CA ASP A 108 -13.63 2.26 -10.24
C ASP A 108 -13.24 2.59 -11.69
N ASN A 109 -13.74 3.69 -12.24
CA ASN A 109 -13.33 4.20 -13.55
C ASN A 109 -11.80 4.43 -13.63
N ARG A 110 -11.16 4.93 -12.57
CA ARG A 110 -9.70 5.09 -12.52
C ARG A 110 -8.96 3.75 -12.52
N LEU A 111 -9.52 2.71 -11.91
CA LEU A 111 -8.92 1.38 -11.93
C LEU A 111 -9.02 0.78 -13.33
N HIS A 112 -10.18 0.90 -13.97
CA HIS A 112 -10.39 0.45 -15.35
C HIS A 112 -9.56 1.21 -16.39
N ALA A 113 -9.41 2.53 -16.23
CA ALA A 113 -8.63 3.36 -17.14
C ALA A 113 -7.11 3.27 -16.93
N ARG A 114 -6.64 2.49 -15.94
CA ARG A 114 -5.21 2.39 -15.63
C ARG A 114 -4.46 1.69 -16.76
N VAL A 115 -3.50 2.39 -17.35
CA VAL A 115 -2.57 1.82 -18.33
C VAL A 115 -1.45 1.08 -17.59
N GLY A 116 -1.22 -0.18 -17.94
CA GLY A 116 -0.15 -1.01 -17.39
C GLY A 116 -0.27 -1.27 -15.87
N PRO A 117 -1.39 -1.83 -15.37
CA PRO A 117 -1.52 -2.17 -13.97
C PRO A 117 -0.43 -3.15 -13.53
N LEU A 118 0.16 -2.91 -12.36
CA LEU A 118 1.10 -3.86 -11.77
C LEU A 118 0.36 -5.14 -11.35
N ARG A 119 1.05 -6.28 -11.33
CA ARG A 119 0.44 -7.57 -11.00
C ARG A 119 -0.22 -7.59 -9.62
N ALA A 120 0.36 -6.91 -8.63
CA ALA A 120 -0.20 -6.80 -7.29
C ALA A 120 -1.43 -5.88 -7.19
N GLN A 121 -1.69 -5.08 -8.23
CA GLN A 121 -2.76 -4.08 -8.24
C GLN A 121 -4.07 -4.65 -8.78
N ARG A 122 -5.17 -4.12 -8.25
CA ARG A 122 -6.51 -4.44 -8.75
C ARG A 122 -6.84 -3.59 -9.98
N THR A 123 -7.58 -4.19 -10.90
CA THR A 123 -8.09 -3.58 -12.13
C THR A 123 -9.52 -3.07 -12.02
N ALA A 124 -10.27 -3.52 -11.02
CA ALA A 124 -11.61 -3.03 -10.68
C ALA A 124 -11.87 -3.09 -9.17
N ALA A 125 -12.87 -2.36 -8.70
CA ALA A 125 -13.25 -2.27 -7.29
C ALA A 125 -13.86 -3.59 -6.76
N ASP A 126 -14.45 -4.38 -7.65
CA ASP A 126 -15.08 -5.67 -7.34
C ASP A 126 -14.25 -6.87 -7.81
N ASP A 127 -13.14 -6.63 -8.52
CA ASP A 127 -12.22 -7.68 -8.96
C ASP A 127 -11.47 -8.30 -7.80
N VAL A 128 -11.42 -9.62 -7.76
CA VAL A 128 -10.52 -10.35 -6.88
C VAL A 128 -9.08 -10.14 -7.38
N PRO A 129 -8.09 -9.93 -6.50
CA PRO A 129 -6.70 -9.89 -6.95
C PRO A 129 -6.36 -11.16 -7.75
N ARG A 130 -5.77 -10.99 -8.93
CA ARG A 130 -5.54 -12.06 -9.92
C ARG A 130 -4.93 -13.34 -9.35
N ASP A 131 -4.02 -13.19 -8.40
CA ASP A 131 -3.26 -14.29 -7.80
C ASP A 131 -3.80 -14.71 -6.41
N ALA A 132 -4.92 -14.14 -5.94
CA ALA A 132 -5.50 -14.51 -4.64
C ALA A 132 -6.18 -15.89 -4.70
N SER A 133 -6.07 -16.67 -3.62
CA SER A 133 -6.80 -17.92 -3.50
C SER A 133 -8.30 -17.67 -3.26
N PRO A 134 -9.19 -18.62 -3.61
CA PRO A 134 -10.63 -18.49 -3.38
C PRO A 134 -11.00 -18.28 -1.90
N LEU A 135 -10.21 -18.80 -0.97
CA LEU A 135 -10.42 -18.65 0.48
C LEU A 135 -10.01 -17.26 1.00
N LEU A 136 -8.92 -16.69 0.47
CA LEU A 136 -8.51 -15.31 0.81
C LEU A 136 -9.46 -14.27 0.20
N THR A 137 -10.16 -14.64 -0.85
CA THR A 137 -11.15 -13.78 -1.53
C THR A 137 -12.31 -13.39 -0.62
N SER A 138 -12.86 -14.32 0.16
CA SER A 138 -14.02 -14.04 1.03
C SER A 138 -13.67 -13.13 2.22
N LEU A 139 -12.53 -13.39 2.88
CA LEU A 139 -12.06 -12.61 4.03
C LEU A 139 -11.67 -11.18 3.63
N PHE A 140 -11.10 -11.03 2.43
CA PHE A 140 -10.68 -9.76 1.86
C PHE A 140 -11.89 -8.90 1.40
N LEU A 141 -12.89 -9.51 0.75
CA LEU A 141 -14.14 -8.82 0.39
C LEU A 141 -14.92 -8.36 1.63
N MET A 142 -14.89 -9.13 2.72
CA MET A 142 -15.54 -8.78 3.99
C MET A 142 -14.91 -7.54 4.65
N HIS A 143 -13.57 -7.48 4.71
CA HIS A 143 -12.86 -6.29 5.24
C HIS A 143 -13.08 -5.03 4.39
N GLN A 144 -13.23 -5.18 3.07
CA GLN A 144 -13.49 -4.03 2.19
C GLN A 144 -14.93 -3.52 2.25
N ARG A 145 -15.92 -4.40 2.42
CA ARG A 145 -17.31 -3.95 2.65
C ARG A 145 -17.44 -3.12 3.92
N LEU A 146 -16.70 -3.47 4.97
CA LEU A 146 -16.66 -2.68 6.22
C LEU A 146 -16.03 -1.30 6.01
N ARG A 147 -15.00 -1.17 5.14
CA ARG A 147 -14.36 0.12 4.81
C ARG A 147 -15.11 0.97 3.79
N ARG A 148 -16.11 0.45 3.07
CA ARG A 148 -17.01 1.26 2.22
C ARG A 148 -18.19 1.87 3.00
N MET A 149 -18.39 1.48 4.26
CA MET A 149 -19.49 1.97 5.11
C MET A 149 -19.11 3.19 5.98
N TYR A 150 -17.84 3.59 5.97
CA TYR A 150 -17.29 4.74 6.69
C TYR A 150 -16.43 5.58 5.74
#